data_AF-A0A4R4WHM5-F1
#
_entry.id   AF-A0A4R4WHM5-F1
#
_cell.length_a   1.000
_cell.length_b   1.000
_cell.length_c   1.000
_cell.angle_alpha   90.00
_cell.angle_beta   90.00
_cell.angle_gamma   90.00
#
_symmetry.space_group_name_H-M   'P 1'
#
loop_
_entity.id
_entity.type
_entity.pdbx_description
1 polymer ?
#
loop_
_entity_poly.entity_id
_entity_poly.type
_entity_poly.pdbx_seq_one_letter_code
_entity_poly.pdbx_strand_id
1 'polypeptide(L)'
;PTGLRWSQGALPEHAWKHAVATAVTRIKDGRLGKVVLARDLTVRADTPIDARVLLRRLARRYPGCYTFSCAGMVGATPELLIRRTGGDVESLVLAGTTARGTGPADDRDRAARLFASAKDREEHRYAADMVRDALTPLCAELTVPDQPELLTLPNLTHLASPV
;
A
#
# COMPACT_ATOMS: atom_id res chain seq x y z
N PRO A 1 13.63 4.65 -21.73
CA PRO A 1 14.92 3.93 -21.58
C PRO A 1 14.90 2.71 -22.49
N THR A 2 16.06 2.36 -23.06
CA THR A 2 16.29 1.14 -23.84
C THR A 2 17.20 0.19 -23.06
N GLY A 3 17.25 -1.08 -23.45
CA GLY A 3 18.16 -2.05 -22.85
C GLY A 3 17.90 -2.35 -21.37
N LEU A 4 16.63 -2.44 -20.96
CA LEU A 4 16.29 -2.76 -19.58
C LEU A 4 16.72 -4.19 -19.23
N ARG A 5 17.58 -4.33 -18.22
CA ARG A 5 17.99 -5.60 -17.63
C ARG A 5 17.50 -5.68 -16.19
N TRP A 6 16.78 -6.75 -15.87
CA TRP A 6 16.19 -7.01 -14.57
C TRP A 6 17.05 -8.00 -13.80
N SER A 7 17.23 -7.77 -12.51
CA SER A 7 17.96 -8.65 -11.60
C SER A 7 17.26 -8.70 -10.24
N GLN A 8 17.42 -9.81 -9.52
CA GLN A 8 16.88 -9.94 -8.17
C GLN A 8 17.44 -8.84 -7.26
N GLY A 9 16.64 -8.47 -6.25
CA GLY A 9 17.04 -7.54 -5.21
C GLY A 9 18.01 -8.15 -4.19
N ALA A 10 18.05 -7.57 -3.00
CA ALA A 10 18.95 -7.96 -1.92
C ALA A 10 18.76 -9.41 -1.45
N LEU A 11 17.53 -9.95 -1.55
CA LEU A 11 17.22 -11.32 -1.14
C LEU A 11 16.76 -12.18 -2.33
N PRO A 12 17.37 -13.37 -2.54
CA PRO A 12 16.88 -14.32 -3.51
C PRO A 12 15.54 -14.92 -3.05
N GLU A 13 14.77 -15.44 -4.02
CA GLU A 13 13.39 -15.91 -3.79
C GLU A 13 13.27 -16.93 -2.64
N HIS A 14 14.19 -17.88 -2.54
CA HIS A 14 14.14 -18.92 -1.50
C HIS A 14 14.33 -18.31 -0.09
N ALA A 15 15.27 -17.37 0.06
CA ALA A 15 15.53 -16.70 1.32
C ALA A 15 14.36 -15.79 1.70
N TRP A 16 13.75 -15.12 0.72
CA TRP A 16 12.53 -14.34 0.91
C TRP A 16 11.37 -15.19 1.45
N LYS A 17 11.10 -16.36 0.84
CA LYS A 17 10.06 -17.29 1.31
C LYS A 17 10.34 -17.76 2.74
N HIS A 18 11.61 -18.02 3.07
CA HIS A 18 12.01 -18.40 4.43
C HIS A 18 11.77 -17.28 5.45
N ALA A 19 12.08 -16.02 5.10
CA ALA A 19 11.81 -14.87 5.95
C ALA A 19 10.31 -14.69 6.23
N VAL A 20 9.47 -14.84 5.20
CA VAL A 20 8.00 -14.81 5.34
C VAL A 20 7.51 -15.93 6.26
N ALA A 21 7.96 -17.18 6.04
CA ALA A 21 7.57 -18.31 6.89
C ALA A 21 7.97 -18.08 8.36
N THR A 22 9.16 -17.53 8.60
CA THR A 22 9.64 -17.20 9.95
C THR A 22 8.78 -16.14 10.62
N ALA A 23 8.38 -15.08 9.90
CA ALA A 23 7.48 -14.07 10.41
C ALA A 23 6.10 -14.66 10.80
N VAL A 24 5.55 -15.54 9.95
CA VAL A 24 4.29 -16.24 10.24
C VAL A 24 4.39 -17.09 11.51
N THR A 25 5.48 -17.86 11.69
CA THR A 25 5.69 -18.65 12.92
C THR A 25 5.74 -17.74 14.15
N ARG A 26 6.47 -16.62 14.10
CA ARG A 26 6.54 -15.68 15.22
C ARG A 26 5.20 -15.04 15.58
N ILE A 27 4.33 -14.78 14.60
CA ILE A 27 2.97 -14.30 14.86
C ILE A 27 2.14 -15.38 15.55
N LYS A 28 2.18 -16.62 15.06
CA LYS A 28 1.47 -17.76 15.66
C LYS A 28 1.92 -18.04 17.09
N ASP A 29 3.21 -17.87 17.37
CA ASP A 29 3.79 -18.04 18.71
C ASP A 29 3.51 -16.84 19.64
N GLY A 30 2.73 -15.85 19.20
CA GLY A 30 2.40 -14.65 19.99
C GLY A 30 3.56 -13.67 20.20
N ARG A 31 4.69 -13.84 19.49
CA ARG A 31 5.88 -12.99 19.61
C ARG A 31 5.80 -11.72 18.77
N LEU A 32 4.89 -11.66 17.80
CA LEU A 32 4.61 -10.51 16.95
C LEU A 32 3.11 -10.39 16.73
N GLY A 33 2.56 -9.17 16.74
CA GLY A 33 1.16 -8.92 16.35
C GLY A 33 0.99 -8.79 14.83
N LYS A 34 1.82 -7.94 14.20
CA LYS A 34 1.82 -7.67 12.75
C LYS A 34 3.24 -7.29 12.31
N VAL A 35 3.62 -7.67 11.10
CA VAL A 35 4.86 -7.20 10.46
C VAL A 35 4.64 -7.04 8.96
N VAL A 36 5.19 -5.97 8.40
CA VAL A 36 5.24 -5.75 6.95
C VAL A 36 6.65 -6.10 6.48
N LEU A 37 6.75 -7.07 5.59
CA LEU A 37 8.01 -7.40 4.91
C LEU A 37 7.95 -6.82 3.49
N ALA A 38 9.06 -6.25 3.03
CA ALA A 38 9.22 -5.77 1.66
C ALA A 38 10.42 -6.42 0.97
N ARG A 39 10.36 -6.52 -0.36
CA ARG A 39 11.46 -6.98 -1.22
C ARG A 39 11.66 -6.00 -2.37
N ASP A 40 12.87 -5.95 -2.90
CA ASP A 40 13.27 -5.07 -3.98
C ASP A 40 13.53 -5.85 -5.29
N LEU A 41 13.65 -5.08 -6.38
CA LEU A 41 14.04 -5.56 -7.70
C LEU A 41 14.94 -4.50 -8.33
N THR A 42 16.08 -4.91 -8.86
CA THR A 42 17.02 -3.98 -9.49
C THR A 42 16.83 -3.98 -11.00
N VAL A 43 16.66 -2.79 -11.57
CA VAL A 43 16.58 -2.57 -13.02
C VAL A 43 17.72 -1.68 -13.47
N ARG A 44 18.50 -2.15 -14.43
CA ARG A 44 19.54 -1.37 -15.09
C ARG A 44 19.08 -1.01 -16.50
N ALA A 45 19.32 0.23 -16.90
CA ALA A 45 19.09 0.71 -18.25
C ALA A 45 20.44 1.09 -18.88
N ASP A 46 20.55 0.97 -20.20
CA ASP A 46 21.78 1.36 -20.92
C ASP A 46 21.95 2.89 -20.97
N THR A 47 20.88 3.65 -20.71
CA THR A 47 20.87 5.11 -20.64
C THR A 47 20.22 5.59 -19.35
N PRO A 48 20.56 6.81 -18.86
CA PRO A 48 19.94 7.39 -17.68
C PRO A 48 18.41 7.40 -17.76
N ILE A 49 17.76 7.05 -16.66
CA ILE A 49 16.30 7.03 -16.57
C ILE A 49 15.80 8.45 -16.29
N ASP A 50 15.09 9.04 -17.26
CA ASP A 50 14.47 10.35 -17.08
C ASP A 50 13.23 10.27 -16.17
N ALA A 51 13.38 10.79 -14.95
CA ALA A 51 12.32 10.85 -13.94
C ALA A 51 11.04 11.55 -14.45
N ARG A 52 11.16 12.54 -15.35
CA ARG A 52 10.00 13.28 -15.90
C ARG A 52 9.11 12.38 -16.75
N VAL A 53 9.70 11.40 -17.44
CA VAL A 53 8.96 10.40 -18.20
C VAL A 53 8.21 9.45 -17.26
N LEU A 54 8.85 9.02 -16.17
CA LEU A 54 8.21 8.19 -15.15
C LEU A 54 7.02 8.90 -14.50
N LEU A 55 7.23 10.14 -14.03
CA LEU A 55 6.19 10.97 -13.40
C LEU A 55 4.95 11.11 -14.30
N ARG A 56 5.14 11.50 -15.57
CA ARG A 56 4.01 11.65 -16.50
C ARG A 56 3.25 10.35 -16.73
N ARG A 57 3.96 9.21 -16.80
CA ARG A 57 3.33 7.90 -16.99
C ARG A 57 2.58 7.45 -15.73
N LEU A 58 3.17 7.68 -14.56
CA LEU A 58 2.57 7.36 -13.26
C LEU A 58 1.31 8.20 -13.04
N ALA A 59 1.36 9.52 -13.20
CA ALA A 59 0.21 10.40 -13.03
C ALA A 59 -0.95 10.06 -13.99
N ARG A 60 -0.64 9.68 -15.24
CA ARG A 60 -1.65 9.25 -16.21
C ARG A 60 -2.26 7.89 -15.87
N ARG A 61 -1.42 6.94 -15.43
CA ARG A 61 -1.87 5.58 -15.13
C ARG A 61 -2.63 5.53 -13.80
N TYR A 62 -2.22 6.32 -12.82
CA TYR A 62 -2.72 6.33 -11.44
C TYR A 62 -3.24 7.74 -11.06
N PRO A 63 -4.32 8.23 -11.67
CA PRO A 63 -4.78 9.61 -11.47
C PRO A 63 -5.27 9.91 -10.04
N GLY A 64 -5.64 8.88 -9.27
CA GLY A 64 -6.04 9.02 -7.86
C GLY A 64 -4.88 8.94 -6.86
N CYS A 65 -3.63 8.84 -7.32
CA CYS A 65 -2.45 8.74 -6.45
C CYS A 65 -1.68 10.06 -6.36
N TYR A 66 -1.01 10.27 -5.22
CA TYR A 66 0.01 11.30 -5.07
C TYR A 66 1.26 10.91 -5.83
N THR A 67 1.47 11.52 -6.99
CA THR A 67 2.66 11.32 -7.82
C THR A 67 3.77 12.26 -7.35
N PHE A 68 4.96 11.72 -7.05
CA PHE A 68 6.05 12.48 -6.45
C PHE A 68 7.41 12.19 -7.07
N SER A 69 8.30 13.17 -6.99
CA SER A 69 9.74 12.99 -7.14
C SER A 69 10.47 13.79 -6.05
N CYS A 70 11.22 13.10 -5.21
CA CYS A 70 11.88 13.69 -4.04
C CYS A 70 13.17 12.91 -3.75
N ALA A 71 14.29 13.62 -3.58
CA ALA A 71 15.58 13.02 -3.18
C ALA A 71 16.00 11.77 -3.99
N GLY A 72 15.76 11.76 -5.31
CA GLY A 72 16.09 10.62 -6.18
C GLY A 72 15.04 9.50 -6.21
N MET A 73 14.01 9.56 -5.37
CA MET A 73 12.85 8.67 -5.44
C MET A 73 11.78 9.21 -6.39
N VAL A 74 11.09 8.31 -7.08
CA VAL A 74 9.93 8.61 -7.93
C VAL A 74 8.86 7.56 -7.65
N GLY A 75 7.61 7.98 -7.47
CA GLY A 75 6.52 7.06 -7.19
C GLY A 75 5.13 7.69 -7.36
N ALA A 76 4.11 6.85 -7.19
CA ALA A 76 2.72 7.26 -7.10
C ALA A 76 2.06 6.48 -5.97
N THR A 77 1.87 7.12 -4.81
CA THR A 77 1.28 6.49 -3.63
C THR A 77 -0.22 6.77 -3.56
N PRO A 78 -1.08 5.76 -3.35
CA PRO A 78 -2.49 5.97 -3.02
C PRO A 78 -2.69 6.32 -1.54
N GLU A 79 -1.69 6.10 -0.69
CA GLU A 79 -1.80 6.22 0.76
C GLU A 79 -1.39 7.63 1.20
N LEU A 80 -2.32 8.36 1.81
CA LEU A 80 -2.07 9.65 2.45
C LEU A 80 -1.72 9.39 3.91
N LEU A 81 -0.46 9.56 4.27
CA LEU A 81 -0.04 9.42 5.67
C LEU A 81 -0.68 10.51 6.54
N ILE A 82 -0.55 11.77 6.13
CA ILE A 82 -1.13 12.90 6.83
C ILE A 82 -1.22 14.11 5.90
N ARG A 83 -2.29 14.88 5.98
CA ARG A 83 -2.43 16.23 5.44
C ARG A 83 -2.96 17.12 6.54
N ARG A 84 -2.41 18.33 6.66
CA ARG A 84 -2.95 19.37 7.53
C ARG A 84 -3.29 20.60 6.71
N THR A 85 -4.52 21.06 6.83
CA THR A 85 -5.00 22.28 6.18
C THR A 85 -5.63 23.17 7.26
N GLY A 86 -4.90 24.18 7.72
CA GLY A 86 -5.33 25.00 8.85
C GLY A 86 -5.48 24.19 10.13
N GLY A 87 -6.71 24.10 10.64
CA GLY A 87 -7.08 23.31 11.82
C GLY A 87 -7.38 21.84 11.52
N ASP A 88 -7.63 21.49 10.26
CA ASP A 88 -8.07 20.16 9.86
C ASP A 88 -6.86 19.24 9.58
N VAL A 89 -7.00 17.99 9.97
CA VAL A 89 -6.02 16.92 9.77
C VAL A 89 -6.73 15.75 9.09
N GLU A 90 -6.10 15.18 8.07
CA GLU A 90 -6.65 14.06 7.30
C GLU A 90 -5.59 12.98 7.08
N SER A 91 -6.00 11.72 7.09
CA SER A 91 -5.19 10.55 6.73
C SER A 91 -6.04 9.57 5.91
N LEU A 92 -5.39 8.73 5.09
CA LEU A 92 -6.06 7.65 4.35
C LEU A 92 -5.34 6.34 4.63
N VAL A 93 -5.92 5.54 5.52
CA VAL A 93 -5.35 4.24 5.92
C VAL A 93 -5.65 3.21 4.85
N LEU A 94 -4.62 2.53 4.34
CA LEU A 94 -4.78 1.43 3.38
C LEU A 94 -4.19 0.13 3.94
N ALA A 95 -5.01 -0.91 4.04
CA ALA A 95 -4.57 -2.22 4.50
C ALA A 95 -5.55 -3.31 4.06
N GLY A 96 -5.05 -4.47 3.65
CA GLY A 96 -5.84 -5.45 2.90
C GLY A 96 -5.83 -5.11 1.41
N THR A 97 -5.49 -6.09 0.57
CA THR A 97 -5.24 -5.85 -0.85
C THR A 97 -5.57 -7.08 -1.69
N THR A 98 -6.18 -6.85 -2.85
CA THR A 98 -6.37 -7.89 -3.86
C THR A 98 -5.97 -7.37 -5.24
N ALA A 99 -5.53 -8.28 -6.11
CA ALA A 99 -5.26 -7.96 -7.51
C ALA A 99 -6.56 -7.68 -8.27
N ARG A 100 -6.48 -6.86 -9.32
CA ARG A 100 -7.60 -6.70 -10.26
C ARG A 100 -7.90 -8.02 -10.96
N GLY A 101 -9.18 -8.24 -11.26
CA GLY A 101 -9.64 -9.42 -11.98
C GLY A 101 -9.27 -9.40 -13.46
N THR A 102 -9.39 -10.56 -14.11
CA THR A 102 -9.14 -10.69 -15.56
C THR A 102 -10.30 -10.17 -16.42
N GLY A 103 -11.40 -9.77 -15.79
CA GLY A 103 -12.57 -9.15 -16.40
C GLY A 103 -13.55 -8.63 -15.34
N PRO A 104 -14.63 -7.92 -15.73
CA PRO A 104 -15.49 -7.19 -14.77
C PRO A 104 -16.21 -8.05 -13.73
N ALA A 105 -16.53 -9.31 -14.05
CA ALA A 105 -17.14 -10.23 -13.09
C ALA A 105 -16.12 -10.69 -12.03
N ASP A 106 -14.98 -11.23 -12.47
CA ASP A 106 -13.90 -11.66 -11.57
C ASP A 106 -13.38 -10.51 -10.70
N ASP A 107 -13.29 -9.30 -11.25
CA ASP A 107 -12.85 -8.11 -10.50
C ASP A 107 -13.81 -7.76 -9.35
N ARG A 108 -15.13 -7.80 -9.60
CA ARG A 108 -16.15 -7.60 -8.57
C ARG A 108 -16.11 -8.70 -7.52
N ASP A 109 -15.95 -9.95 -7.94
CA ASP A 109 -15.88 -11.08 -7.02
C ASP A 109 -14.64 -11.02 -6.12
N ARG A 110 -13.49 -10.60 -6.66
CA ARG A 110 -12.25 -10.38 -5.89
C ARG A 110 -12.41 -9.26 -4.88
N ALA A 111 -12.99 -8.13 -5.29
CA ALA A 111 -13.23 -7.01 -4.41
C ALA A 111 -14.22 -7.36 -3.28
N ALA A 112 -15.30 -8.08 -3.61
CA ALA A 112 -16.27 -8.56 -2.63
C ALA A 112 -15.64 -9.54 -1.62
N ARG A 113 -14.79 -10.47 -2.08
CA ARG A 113 -14.02 -11.36 -1.19
C ARG A 113 -13.07 -10.60 -0.27
N LEU A 114 -12.37 -9.59 -0.80
CA LEU A 114 -11.51 -8.73 0.03
C LEU A 114 -12.34 -8.00 1.10
N PHE A 115 -13.45 -7.39 0.71
CA PHE A 115 -14.35 -6.67 1.63
C PHE A 115 -14.94 -7.56 2.71
N ALA A 116 -15.25 -8.82 2.38
CA ALA A 116 -15.80 -9.79 3.33
C ALA A 116 -14.74 -10.54 4.16
N SER A 117 -13.45 -10.41 3.83
CA SER A 117 -12.37 -11.17 4.47
C SER A 117 -12.18 -10.72 5.93
N ALA A 118 -12.50 -11.60 6.88
CA ALA A 118 -12.30 -11.33 8.30
C ALA A 118 -10.84 -11.00 8.63
N LYS A 119 -9.90 -11.71 8.00
CA LYS A 119 -8.47 -11.49 8.15
C LYS A 119 -8.06 -10.10 7.67
N ASP A 120 -8.40 -9.73 6.43
CA ASP A 120 -8.00 -8.42 5.88
C ASP A 120 -8.66 -7.27 6.64
N ARG A 121 -9.91 -7.43 7.08
CA ARG A 121 -10.61 -6.45 7.94
C ARG A 121 -9.94 -6.28 9.30
N GLU A 122 -9.49 -7.37 9.91
CA GLU A 122 -8.76 -7.31 11.18
C GLU A 122 -7.39 -6.63 11.00
N GLU A 123 -6.63 -6.99 9.96
CA GLU A 123 -5.36 -6.33 9.62
C GLU A 123 -5.53 -4.83 9.31
N HIS A 124 -6.66 -4.47 8.70
CA HIS A 124 -7.03 -3.09 8.42
C HIS A 124 -7.38 -2.32 9.69
N ARG A 125 -8.21 -2.90 10.56
CA ARG A 125 -8.57 -2.30 11.86
C ARG A 125 -7.33 -1.98 12.69
N TYR A 126 -6.34 -2.88 12.74
CA TYR A 126 -5.07 -2.57 13.42
C TYR A 126 -4.37 -1.33 12.87
N ALA A 127 -4.39 -1.10 11.55
CA ALA A 127 -3.79 0.10 10.96
C ALA A 127 -4.61 1.36 11.27
N ALA A 128 -5.94 1.27 11.20
CA ALA A 128 -6.84 2.38 11.49
C ALA A 128 -6.77 2.80 12.96
N ASP A 129 -6.72 1.84 13.88
CA ASP A 129 -6.60 2.10 15.32
C ASP A 129 -5.24 2.73 15.66
N MET A 130 -4.15 2.32 15.01
CA MET A 130 -2.86 2.99 15.20
C MET A 130 -2.88 4.47 14.78
N VAL A 131 -3.56 4.80 13.69
CA VAL A 131 -3.73 6.20 13.27
C VAL A 131 -4.66 6.94 14.23
N ARG A 132 -5.76 6.30 14.66
CA ARG A 132 -6.67 6.84 15.68
C ARG A 132 -5.90 7.22 16.94
N ASP A 133 -5.17 6.28 17.52
CA ASP A 133 -4.43 6.46 18.76
C ASP A 133 -3.36 7.55 18.64
N ALA A 134 -2.70 7.66 17.48
CA ALA A 134 -1.70 8.69 17.22
C ALA A 134 -2.30 10.10 17.08
N LEU A 135 -3.50 10.23 16.51
CA LEU A 135 -4.14 11.52 16.22
C LEU A 135 -5.09 12.00 17.32
N THR A 136 -5.73 11.11 18.07
CA THR A 136 -6.64 11.45 19.17
C THR A 136 -6.08 12.47 20.16
N PRO A 137 -4.82 12.39 20.64
CA PRO A 137 -4.30 13.39 21.59
C PRO A 137 -4.00 14.75 20.94
N LEU A 138 -4.03 14.85 19.61
CA LEU A 138 -3.67 16.05 18.85
C LEU A 138 -4.89 16.77 18.26
N CYS A 139 -6.05 16.11 18.21
CA CYS A 139 -7.26 16.61 17.58
C CYS A 139 -8.35 16.86 18.64
N ALA A 140 -9.07 17.97 18.53
CA ALA A 140 -10.24 18.22 19.38
C ALA A 140 -11.38 17.24 19.08
N GLU A 141 -11.56 16.90 17.80
CA GLU A 141 -12.50 15.91 17.30
C GLU A 141 -11.79 15.06 16.25
N LEU A 142 -12.07 13.75 16.22
CA LEU A 142 -11.48 12.82 15.26
C LEU A 142 -12.53 11.80 14.83
N THR A 143 -12.70 11.63 13.52
CA THR A 143 -13.64 10.65 12.96
C THR A 143 -12.85 9.57 12.25
N VAL A 144 -13.00 8.33 12.68
CA VAL A 144 -12.41 7.16 12.03
C VAL A 144 -13.54 6.17 11.78
N PRO A 145 -13.89 5.88 10.51
CA PRO A 145 -14.99 4.99 10.17
C PRO A 145 -14.84 3.59 10.77
N ASP A 146 -15.95 3.04 11.27
CA ASP A 146 -15.99 1.67 11.83
C ASP A 146 -15.81 0.58 10.76
N GLN A 147 -16.09 0.91 9.50
CA GLN A 147 -15.91 0.03 8.36
C GLN A 147 -15.09 0.74 7.28
N PRO A 148 -14.16 0.02 6.63
CA PRO A 148 -13.46 0.57 5.48
C PRO A 148 -14.37 0.63 4.25
N GLU A 149 -13.93 1.36 3.24
CA GLU A 149 -14.45 1.33 1.87
C GLU A 149 -13.47 0.63 0.91
N LEU A 150 -13.91 0.36 -0.32
CA LEU A 150 -13.05 -0.21 -1.37
C LEU A 150 -12.44 0.89 -2.23
N LEU A 151 -11.11 1.03 -2.17
CA LEU A 151 -10.35 1.89 -3.07
C LEU A 151 -9.81 1.07 -4.24
N THR A 152 -10.34 1.29 -5.44
CA THR A 152 -9.91 0.57 -6.66
C THR A 152 -8.89 1.38 -7.45
N LEU A 153 -7.72 0.80 -7.65
CA LEU A 153 -6.62 1.31 -8.47
C LEU A 153 -6.49 0.50 -9.77
N PRO A 154 -5.73 0.98 -10.77
CA PRO A 154 -5.54 0.27 -12.04
C PRO A 154 -4.97 -1.16 -11.91
N ASN A 155 -4.23 -1.46 -10.85
CA ASN A 155 -3.55 -2.74 -10.64
C ASN A 155 -4.02 -3.51 -9.41
N LEU A 156 -4.65 -2.84 -8.44
CA LEU A 156 -5.04 -3.41 -7.15
C LEU A 156 -6.35 -2.80 -6.65
N THR A 157 -6.99 -3.47 -5.69
CA THR A 157 -8.04 -2.89 -4.86
C THR A 157 -7.61 -3.01 -3.40
N HIS A 158 -7.81 -1.95 -2.62
CA HIS A 158 -7.49 -1.85 -1.19
C HIS A 158 -8.76 -1.69 -0.35
N LEU A 159 -8.71 -2.12 0.91
CA LEU A 159 -9.60 -1.53 1.92
C LEU A 159 -9.00 -0.21 2.37
N ALA A 160 -9.84 0.82 2.49
CA ALA A 160 -9.45 2.19 2.79
C ALA A 160 -10.32 2.77 3.91
N SER A 161 -9.72 3.52 4.84
CA SER A 161 -10.46 4.32 5.82
C SER A 161 -9.94 5.76 5.80
N PRO A 162 -10.76 6.73 5.35
CA PRO A 162 -10.45 8.15 5.53
C PRO A 162 -10.62 8.51 7.01
N VAL A 163 -9.58 9.10 7.60
CA VAL A 163 -9.50 9.55 8.99
C VAL A 163 -9.38 11.06 9.04
#